data_AF-A0A9D9LC85-F1
#
_entry.id   AF-A0A9D9LC85-F1
#
_cell.length_a   1.000
_cell.length_b   1.000
_cell.length_c   1.000
_cell.angle_alpha   90.00
_cell.angle_beta   90.00
_cell.angle_gamma   90.00
#
_symmetry.space_group_name_H-M   'P 1'
#
loop_
_entity.id
_entity.type
_entity.pdbx_description
1 polymer ?
#
loop_
_entity_poly.entity_id
_entity_poly.type
_entity_poly.pdbx_seq_one_letter_code
_entity_poly.pdbx_strand_id
1 'polypeptide(L)' 'RGLLAGCEIHLATGHGPWEDKGPTYRMAGVLASKGIAHYLDDWGPLGGHDWPYWKHQMRDYLARW' A
#
# COMPACT_ATOMS: atom_id res chain seq x y z
N ARG A 1 21.78 -12.67 5.53
CA ARG A 1 20.38 -12.38 5.13
C ARG A 1 20.13 -10.91 5.45
N GLY A 2 19.91 -10.07 4.43
CA GLY A 2 19.82 -8.61 4.59
C GLY A 2 18.52 -8.18 5.27
N LEU A 3 18.55 -7.01 5.91
CA LEU A 3 17.50 -6.41 6.75
C LEU A 3 16.08 -6.37 6.13
N LEU A 4 15.97 -6.44 4.80
CA LEU A 4 14.68 -6.46 4.09
C LEU A 4 13.93 -7.80 4.19
N ALA A 5 14.59 -8.89 4.61
CA ALA A 5 13.96 -10.21 4.71
C ALA A 5 13.11 -10.42 5.99
N GLY A 6 13.02 -9.41 6.85
CA GLY A 6 12.30 -9.48 8.14
C GLY A 6 11.10 -8.54 8.27
N CYS A 7 10.83 -7.69 7.28
CA CYS A 7 9.73 -6.72 7.32
C CYS A 7 8.74 -6.97 6.18
N GLU A 8 7.44 -6.86 6.48
CA GLU A 8 6.40 -6.81 5.46
C GLU A 8 6.26 -5.37 4.94
N ILE A 9 6.20 -5.22 3.62
CA ILE A 9 6.05 -3.93 2.95
C ILE A 9 4.67 -3.89 2.31
N HIS A 10 3.84 -2.92 2.73
CA HIS A 10 2.52 -2.67 2.16
C HIS A 10 2.51 -1.31 1.46
N LEU A 11 2.12 -1.30 0.19
CA LEU A 11 1.86 -0.11 -0.59
C LEU A 11 0.34 0.07 -0.69
N ALA A 12 -0.21 1.01 0.07
CA ALA A 12 -1.64 1.33 0.05
C ALA A 12 -1.94 2.44 -0.97
N THR A 13 -3.01 2.27 -1.77
CA THR A 13 -3.51 3.30 -2.69
C THR A 13 -4.99 3.11 -3.00
N GLY A 14 -5.56 3.89 -3.92
CA GLY A 14 -6.92 3.74 -4.39
C GLY A 14 -7.27 4.63 -5.57
N HIS A 15 -8.57 4.78 -5.81
CA HIS A 15 -9.13 5.76 -6.75
C HIS A 15 -10.27 6.55 -6.11
N GLY A 16 -10.20 6.73 -4.78
CA GLY A 16 -11.09 7.61 -4.05
C GLY A 16 -10.75 9.09 -4.27
N PRO A 17 -11.49 10.02 -3.63
CA PRO A 17 -11.27 11.44 -3.78
C PRO A 17 -9.81 11.86 -3.50
N TRP A 18 -9.26 12.66 -4.40
CA TRP A 18 -7.94 13.30 -4.29
C TRP A 18 -6.74 12.34 -4.28
N GLU A 19 -6.94 11.06 -4.59
CA GLU A 19 -5.87 10.06 -4.69
C GLU A 19 -5.44 9.84 -6.16
N ASP A 20 -4.14 9.72 -6.38
CA ASP A 20 -3.54 9.23 -7.63
C ASP A 20 -2.77 7.93 -7.38
N LYS A 21 -3.29 6.82 -7.90
CA LYS A 21 -2.66 5.50 -7.81
C LYS A 21 -1.44 5.27 -8.69
N GLY A 22 -1.23 6.12 -9.70
CA GLY A 22 -0.16 5.95 -10.68
C GLY A 22 1.24 5.82 -10.06
N PRO A 23 1.66 6.72 -9.15
CA PRO A 23 2.92 6.59 -8.42
C PRO A 23 3.07 5.29 -7.64
N THR A 24 2.04 4.85 -6.92
CA THR A 24 2.08 3.62 -6.09
C THR A 24 2.25 2.38 -6.97
N TYR A 25 1.50 2.28 -8.07
CA TYR A 25 1.65 1.17 -9.03
C TYR A 25 3.06 1.15 -9.66
N ARG A 26 3.63 2.32 -9.97
CA ARG A 26 5.01 2.42 -10.47
C ARG A 26 6.01 1.93 -9.44
N MET A 27 5.86 2.31 -8.16
CA MET A 27 6.71 1.83 -7.07
C MET A 27 6.61 0.29 -6.92
N ALA A 28 5.40 -0.26 -6.95
CA ALA A 28 5.19 -1.71 -6.90
C ALA A 28 5.93 -2.43 -8.03
N GLY A 29 5.86 -1.91 -9.26
CA GLY A 29 6.62 -2.44 -10.40
C GLY A 29 8.14 -2.38 -10.20
N VAL A 30 8.67 -1.30 -9.63
CA VAL A 30 10.10 -1.18 -9.30
C VAL A 30 10.52 -2.23 -8.26
N LEU A 31 9.75 -2.40 -7.18
CA LEU A 31 10.04 -3.40 -6.15
C LEU A 31 9.99 -4.83 -6.72
N ALA A 32 8.96 -5.12 -7.53
CA ALA A 32 8.83 -6.40 -8.22
C ALA A 32 10.04 -6.71 -9.11
N SER A 33 10.49 -5.73 -9.91
CA SER A 33 11.65 -5.88 -10.80
C SER A 33 12.96 -6.18 -10.07
N LYS A 34 13.04 -5.84 -8.78
CA LYS A 34 14.20 -6.07 -7.91
C LYS A 34 14.07 -7.34 -7.05
N GLY A 35 12.98 -8.10 -7.20
CA GLY A 35 12.70 -9.29 -6.38
C GLY A 35 12.44 -8.95 -4.91
N ILE A 36 12.01 -7.73 -4.61
CA ILE A 36 11.66 -7.32 -3.24
C ILE A 36 10.19 -7.66 -3.00
N ALA A 37 9.93 -8.55 -2.04
CA ALA A 37 8.59 -8.93 -1.65
C ALA A 37 7.83 -7.71 -1.07
N HIS A 38 6.60 -7.52 -1.52
CA HIS A 38 5.71 -6.44 -1.10
C HIS A 38 4.26 -6.79 -1.44
N TYR A 39 3.33 -6.08 -0.83
CA TYR A 39 1.91 -6.09 -1.16
C TYR A 39 1.51 -4.76 -1.80
N LEU A 40 0.61 -4.81 -2.78
CA LEU A 40 -0.05 -3.65 -3.36
C LEU A 40 -1.52 -3.71 -2.99
N ASP A 41 -1.90 -2.90 -2.01
CA ASP A 41 -3.24 -2.86 -1.43
C ASP A 41 -4.02 -1.70 -2.07
N ASP A 42 -4.76 -1.99 -3.15
CA ASP A 42 -5.64 -1.02 -3.80
C ASP A 42 -7.03 -1.05 -3.16
N TRP A 43 -7.35 0.02 -2.44
CA TRP A 43 -8.61 0.22 -1.72
C TRP A 43 -9.75 0.74 -2.59
N GLY A 44 -9.52 0.86 -3.89
CA GLY A 44 -10.53 1.29 -4.84
C GLY A 44 -11.13 2.65 -4.47
N PRO A 45 -12.47 2.81 -4.52
CA PRO A 45 -13.13 4.06 -4.11
C PRO A 45 -12.91 4.43 -2.64
N LEU A 46 -12.49 3.49 -1.79
CA LEU A 46 -12.24 3.69 -0.37
C LEU A 46 -10.77 4.03 -0.06
N GLY A 47 -9.93 4.20 -1.08
CA GLY A 47 -8.59 4.75 -0.94
C GLY A 47 -8.57 6.20 -1.42
N GLY A 48 -9.08 7.13 -0.59
CA GLY A 48 -8.96 8.57 -0.81
C GLY A 48 -7.79 9.18 -0.04
N HIS A 49 -7.33 10.36 -0.47
CA HIS A 49 -6.19 11.06 0.13
C HIS A 49 -6.62 11.91 1.34
N ASP A 50 -7.27 11.28 2.32
CA ASP A 50 -7.75 11.94 3.53
C ASP A 50 -7.86 10.98 4.72
N TRP A 51 -7.87 11.55 5.91
CA TRP A 51 -7.85 10.87 7.19
C TRP A 51 -8.94 9.81 7.43
N PRO A 52 -10.22 10.01 7.02
CA PRO A 52 -11.25 8.99 7.24
C PRO A 52 -10.90 7.66 6.57
N TYR A 53 -10.36 7.71 5.35
CA TYR A 53 -9.92 6.53 4.61
C TYR A 53 -8.73 5.88 5.30
N TRP A 54 -7.70 6.65 5.65
CA TRP A 54 -6.50 6.10 6.29
C TRP A 54 -6.81 5.45 7.65
N LYS A 55 -7.73 6.03 8.44
CA LYS A 55 -8.19 5.40 9.69
C LYS A 55 -8.91 4.07 9.47
N HIS A 56 -9.64 3.92 8.36
CA HIS A 56 -10.28 2.65 8.01
C HIS A 56 -9.21 1.61 7.63
N GLN A 57 -8.31 1.96 6.72
CA GLN A 57 -7.22 1.10 6.27
C GLN A 57 -6.34 0.65 7.44
N MET A 58 -5.96 1.57 8.33
CA MET A 58 -5.14 1.27 9.51
C MET A 58 -5.81 0.30 10.48
N ARG A 59 -7.14 0.38 10.66
CA ARG A 59 -7.86 -0.59 11.51
C ARG A 59 -7.77 -1.99 10.93
N ASP A 60 -7.93 -2.13 9.62
CA ASP A 60 -7.85 -3.41 8.93
C ASP A 60 -6.43 -3.99 8.96
N TYR A 61 -5.39 -3.17 8.80
CA TYR A 61 -4.00 -3.63 8.92
C TYR A 61 -3.67 -4.07 10.35
N LEU A 62 -4.05 -3.30 11.35
CA LEU A 62 -3.79 -3.65 12.76
C LEU A 62 -4.58 -4.87 13.23
N ALA A 63 -5.75 -5.16 12.63
CA ALA A 63 -6.52 -6.36 12.95
C ALA A 63 -5.94 -7.66 12.37
N ARG A 64 -5.00 -7.55 11.42
CA ARG A 64 -4.31 -8.69 10.78
C ARG A 64 -3.01 -9.08 11.49
N TRP A 65 -2.55 -8.26 12.42
CA TRP A 65 -1.43 -8.54 13.33
C TRP A 65 -1.92 -9.21 14.61
#